data_AF-A0A851GLP9-F1
#
_entry.id   AF-A0A851GLP9-F1
#
_cell.length_a   1.000
_cell.length_b   1.000
_cell.length_c   1.000
_cell.angle_alpha   90.00
_cell.angle_beta   90.00
_cell.angle_gamma   90.00
#
_symmetry.space_group_name_H-M   'P 1'
#
loop_
_entity.id
_entity.type
_entity.pdbx_description
1 polymer ?
#
loop_
_entity_poly.entity_id
_entity_poly.type
_entity_poly.pdbx_seq_one_letter_code
_entity_poly.pdbx_strand_id
1 'polypeptide(L)'
;MKNTTNIKLPLTEIEKAYLRKHKIKIANILDFAPDELEVLLNATNERAKEIYALAEFQTVPSIGIKFAEDLVFLGYYSLKELKQKDGAQLTDEYEQKKGYWVDPCVEDQFRLVVNFANTHDMQKKWWDFTEERKKFRAEKGYPKTRPQKAWFDR
;
A
#
# COMPACT_ATOMS: atom_id res chain seq x y z
N MET A 1 10.04 -20.59 -4.12
CA MET A 1 8.91 -20.53 -5.08
C MET A 1 8.65 -19.07 -5.37
N LYS A 2 8.75 -18.62 -6.64
CA LYS A 2 8.40 -17.24 -7.00
C LYS A 2 6.88 -17.11 -6.80
N ASN A 3 6.44 -16.45 -5.74
CA ASN A 3 5.06 -16.01 -5.66
C ASN A 3 4.85 -15.05 -6.84
N THR A 4 4.17 -15.52 -7.88
CA THR A 4 3.67 -14.67 -8.95
C THR A 4 2.53 -13.86 -8.37
N THR A 5 2.85 -12.81 -7.62
CA THR A 5 1.90 -11.77 -7.24
C THR A 5 1.37 -11.15 -8.53
N ASN A 6 0.04 -11.18 -8.70
CA ASN A 6 -0.60 -10.56 -9.85
C ASN A 6 -0.63 -9.04 -9.65
N ILE A 7 0.52 -8.41 -9.85
CA ILE A 7 0.72 -6.97 -9.69
C ILE A 7 -0.13 -6.24 -10.72
N LYS A 8 -0.98 -5.33 -10.25
CA LYS A 8 -1.76 -4.41 -11.09
C LYS A 8 -1.22 -3.01 -10.92
N LEU A 9 -0.99 -2.29 -12.03
CA LEU A 9 -0.48 -0.92 -11.98
C LEU A 9 -1.35 -0.01 -12.85
N PRO A 10 -1.70 1.20 -12.38
CA PRO A 10 -2.47 2.18 -13.13
C PRO A 10 -1.57 2.90 -14.14
N LEU A 11 -0.99 2.14 -15.08
CA LEU A 11 -0.10 2.68 -16.11
C LEU A 11 -0.91 3.38 -17.21
N THR A 12 -0.40 4.51 -17.71
CA THR A 12 -0.91 5.17 -18.91
C THR A 12 -0.63 4.33 -20.15
N GLU A 13 -1.35 4.59 -21.26
CA GLU A 13 -1.10 3.88 -22.52
C GLU A 13 0.32 4.13 -23.06
N ILE A 14 0.90 5.29 -22.77
CA ILE A 14 2.28 5.65 -23.11
C ILE A 14 3.25 4.79 -22.30
N GLU A 15 3.10 4.75 -20.97
CA GLU A 15 3.92 3.92 -20.06
C GLU A 15 3.85 2.44 -20.47
N LYS A 16 2.65 1.93 -20.79
CA LYS A 16 2.49 0.55 -21.30
C LYS A 16 3.19 0.34 -22.64
N ALA A 17 3.19 1.33 -23.54
CA ALA A 17 3.89 1.24 -24.82
C ALA A 17 5.41 1.16 -24.63
N TYR A 18 5.96 1.93 -23.69
CA TYR A 18 7.37 1.87 -23.31
C TYR A 18 7.75 0.50 -22.72
N LEU A 19 6.96 -0.05 -21.80
CA LEU A 19 7.19 -1.41 -21.29
C LEU A 19 7.24 -2.44 -22.41
N ARG A 20 6.29 -2.40 -23.36
CA ARG A 20 6.28 -3.30 -24.53
C ARG A 20 7.52 -3.11 -25.40
N LYS A 21 7.92 -1.86 -25.66
CA LYS A 21 9.13 -1.51 -26.45
C LYS A 21 10.39 -2.12 -25.82
N HIS A 22 10.50 -2.07 -24.49
CA HIS A 22 11.62 -2.63 -23.73
C HIS A 22 11.44 -4.12 -23.39
N LYS A 23 10.34 -4.75 -23.83
CA LYS A 23 9.99 -6.16 -23.56
C LYS A 23 9.89 -6.49 -22.05
N ILE A 24 9.51 -5.51 -21.25
CA ILE A 24 9.33 -5.64 -19.81
C ILE A 24 7.87 -6.00 -19.51
N LYS A 25 7.66 -7.00 -18.66
CA LYS A 25 6.33 -7.36 -18.15
C LYS A 25 6.06 -6.60 -16.85
N ILE A 26 4.80 -6.27 -16.59
CA ILE A 26 4.37 -5.62 -15.34
C ILE A 26 4.82 -6.41 -14.10
N ALA A 27 4.77 -7.75 -14.16
CA ALA A 27 5.23 -8.62 -13.08
C ALA A 27 6.74 -8.52 -12.76
N ASN A 28 7.52 -7.89 -13.64
CA ASN A 28 8.97 -7.71 -13.52
C ASN A 28 9.36 -6.25 -13.19
N ILE A 29 8.41 -5.39 -12.85
CA ILE A 29 8.69 -3.97 -12.53
C ILE A 29 9.68 -3.84 -11.37
N LEU A 30 9.59 -4.73 -10.37
CA LEU A 30 10.46 -4.72 -9.19
C LEU A 30 11.89 -5.24 -9.48
N ASP A 31 12.16 -5.72 -10.70
CA ASP A 31 13.51 -6.12 -11.12
C ASP A 31 14.38 -4.89 -11.47
N PHE A 32 13.80 -3.69 -11.49
CA PHE A 32 14.46 -2.42 -11.86
C PHE A 32 14.38 -1.42 -10.71
N ALA A 33 15.45 -0.65 -10.51
CA ALA A 33 15.44 0.45 -9.56
C ALA A 33 14.56 1.63 -10.07
N PRO A 34 14.06 2.52 -9.19
CA PRO A 34 13.19 3.63 -9.61
C PRO A 34 13.79 4.57 -10.66
N ASP A 35 15.11 4.81 -10.62
CA ASP A 35 15.85 5.61 -11.61
C ASP A 35 15.98 4.90 -12.96
N GLU A 36 16.12 3.57 -12.97
CA GLU A 36 16.04 2.78 -14.20
C GLU A 36 14.62 2.84 -14.79
N LEU A 37 13.58 2.72 -13.95
CA LEU A 37 12.19 2.83 -14.37
C LEU A 37 11.85 4.21 -14.95
N GLU A 38 12.45 5.28 -14.43
CA GLU A 38 12.32 6.64 -14.96
C GLU A 38 12.69 6.68 -16.46
N VAL A 39 13.85 6.11 -16.79
CA VAL A 39 14.36 6.03 -18.17
C VAL A 39 13.52 5.07 -19.01
N LEU A 40 13.21 3.88 -18.48
CA LEU A 40 12.51 2.83 -19.21
C LEU A 40 11.08 3.20 -19.55
N LEU A 41 10.40 3.94 -18.68
CA LEU A 41 9.02 4.38 -18.86
C LEU A 41 8.92 5.76 -19.50
N ASN A 42 10.04 6.48 -19.64
CA ASN A 42 10.09 7.89 -20.00
C ASN A 42 9.11 8.71 -19.12
N ALA A 43 9.23 8.52 -17.81
CA ALA A 43 8.40 9.13 -16.77
C ALA A 43 9.23 10.11 -15.93
N THR A 44 8.57 10.90 -15.06
CA THR A 44 9.28 11.68 -14.05
C THR A 44 9.79 10.80 -12.92
N ASN A 45 10.77 11.29 -12.16
CA ASN A 45 11.29 10.60 -10.98
C ASN A 45 10.20 10.25 -9.96
N GLU A 46 9.25 11.18 -9.74
CA GLU A 46 8.13 10.98 -8.81
C GLU A 46 7.22 9.86 -9.30
N ARG A 47 6.90 9.85 -10.59
CA ARG A 47 6.04 8.83 -11.19
C ARG A 47 6.70 7.45 -11.19
N ALA A 48 8.00 7.38 -11.45
CA ALA A 48 8.73 6.12 -11.38
C ALA A 48 8.76 5.54 -9.95
N LYS A 49 8.99 6.40 -8.94
CA LYS A 49 8.89 6.02 -7.52
C LYS A 49 7.49 5.56 -7.14
N GLU A 50 6.45 6.26 -7.61
CA GLU A 50 5.05 5.87 -7.39
C GLU A 50 4.77 4.48 -7.96
N ILE A 51 5.13 4.23 -9.22
CA ILE A 51 4.92 2.93 -9.89
C ILE A 51 5.65 1.81 -9.15
N TYR A 52 6.89 2.06 -8.72
CA TYR A 52 7.65 1.10 -7.94
C TYR A 52 6.97 0.82 -6.59
N ALA A 53 6.58 1.85 -5.85
CA ALA A 53 5.92 1.72 -4.56
C ALA A 53 4.61 0.92 -4.66
N LEU A 54 3.77 1.23 -5.66
CA LEU A 54 2.52 0.51 -5.92
C LEU A 54 2.77 -0.98 -6.19
N ALA A 55 3.85 -1.31 -6.91
CA ALA A 55 4.24 -2.69 -7.15
C ALA A 55 4.78 -3.36 -5.87
N GLU A 56 5.63 -2.67 -5.11
CA GLU A 56 6.25 -3.18 -3.89
C GLU A 56 5.20 -3.50 -2.83
N PHE A 57 4.23 -2.62 -2.59
CA PHE A 57 3.17 -2.86 -1.60
C PHE A 57 2.29 -4.07 -1.94
N GLN A 58 2.10 -4.37 -3.23
CA GLN A 58 1.37 -5.57 -3.68
C GLN A 58 2.16 -6.87 -3.52
N THR A 59 3.42 -6.82 -3.09
CA THR A 59 4.16 -8.02 -2.68
C THR A 59 3.69 -8.55 -1.33
N VAL A 60 3.10 -7.69 -0.49
CA VAL A 60 2.52 -8.07 0.80
C VAL A 60 1.31 -8.97 0.55
N PRO A 61 1.22 -10.14 1.21
CA PRO A 61 0.10 -11.04 0.97
C PRO A 61 -1.24 -10.36 1.26
N SER A 62 -2.29 -10.67 0.48
CA SER A 62 -3.64 -10.08 0.60
C SER A 62 -3.74 -8.56 0.39
N ILE A 63 -2.66 -7.88 0.02
CA ILE A 63 -2.68 -6.47 -0.36
C ILE A 63 -2.82 -6.34 -1.88
N GLY A 64 -3.81 -5.55 -2.31
CA GLY A 64 -4.06 -5.24 -3.71
C GLY A 64 -3.81 -3.77 -4.01
N ILE A 65 -3.93 -3.41 -5.30
CA ILE A 65 -3.65 -2.05 -5.80
C ILE A 65 -4.39 -0.94 -5.03
N LYS A 66 -5.65 -1.13 -4.64
CA LYS A 66 -6.42 -0.09 -3.92
C LYS A 66 -5.74 0.32 -2.61
N PHE A 67 -5.26 -0.64 -1.83
CA PHE A 67 -4.58 -0.33 -0.58
C PHE A 67 -3.14 0.15 -0.81
N ALA A 68 -2.48 -0.31 -1.88
CA ALA A 68 -1.21 0.27 -2.30
C ALA A 68 -1.34 1.77 -2.66
N GLU A 69 -2.42 2.14 -3.36
CA GLU A 69 -2.77 3.54 -3.64
C GLU A 69 -3.05 4.32 -2.35
N ASP A 70 -3.66 3.69 -1.34
CA ASP A 70 -3.87 4.32 -0.03
C ASP A 70 -2.57 4.63 0.72
N LEU A 71 -1.58 3.74 0.63
CA LEU A 71 -0.25 3.95 1.20
C LEU A 71 0.51 5.08 0.49
N VAL A 72 0.47 5.10 -0.84
CA VAL A 72 1.03 6.21 -1.63
C VAL A 72 0.29 7.52 -1.34
N PHE A 73 -1.03 7.48 -1.21
CA PHE A 73 -1.84 8.64 -0.83
C PHE A 73 -1.43 9.20 0.54
N LEU A 74 -1.05 8.34 1.50
CA LEU A 74 -0.46 8.78 2.78
C LEU A 74 0.95 9.37 2.65
N GLY A 75 1.63 9.16 1.51
CA GLY A 75 2.96 9.68 1.23
C GLY A 75 4.07 8.64 1.44
N TYR A 76 3.74 7.35 1.52
CA TYR A 76 4.72 6.27 1.63
C TYR A 76 5.09 5.72 0.27
N TYR A 77 6.39 5.60 0.01
CA TYR A 77 6.93 5.12 -1.26
C TYR A 77 7.79 3.85 -1.13
N SER A 78 7.86 3.29 0.08
CA SER A 78 8.52 2.00 0.28
C SER A 78 8.03 1.26 1.52
N LEU A 79 8.14 -0.08 1.53
CA LEU A 79 7.90 -0.89 2.74
C LEU A 79 8.86 -0.51 3.88
N LYS A 80 10.07 -0.07 3.55
CA LYS A 80 11.06 0.36 4.54
C LYS A 80 10.57 1.53 5.39
N GLU A 81 9.83 2.46 4.80
CA GLU A 81 9.26 3.62 5.51
C GLU A 81 8.17 3.21 6.52
N LEU A 82 7.58 2.02 6.37
CA LEU A 82 6.55 1.50 7.26
C LEU A 82 7.13 0.74 8.48
N LYS A 83 8.44 0.50 8.52
CA LYS A 83 9.10 -0.14 9.67
C LYS A 83 8.88 0.65 10.95
N GLN A 84 8.59 -0.08 12.03
CA GLN A 84 8.30 0.46 13.36
C GLN A 84 7.18 1.52 13.45
N LYS A 85 6.38 1.69 12.40
CA LYS A 85 5.13 2.46 12.51
C LYS A 85 4.09 1.67 13.29
N ASP A 86 2.98 2.35 13.61
CA ASP A 86 1.84 1.74 14.27
C ASP A 86 0.63 1.71 13.32
N GLY A 87 0.02 0.54 13.14
CA GLY A 87 -1.09 0.37 12.21
C GLY A 87 -2.36 1.14 12.60
N ALA A 88 -2.61 1.36 13.90
CA ALA A 88 -3.74 2.16 14.35
C ALA A 88 -3.49 3.65 14.08
N GLN A 89 -2.28 4.14 14.35
CA GLN A 89 -1.90 5.52 14.05
C GLN A 89 -1.97 5.82 12.55
N LEU A 90 -1.47 4.92 11.69
CA LEU A 90 -1.59 5.04 10.24
C LEU A 90 -3.06 5.12 9.78
N THR A 91 -3.94 4.34 10.42
CA THR A 91 -5.39 4.40 10.15
C THR A 91 -5.97 5.75 10.55
N ASP A 92 -5.62 6.24 11.74
CA ASP A 92 -6.11 7.51 12.27
C ASP A 92 -5.64 8.70 11.39
N GLU A 93 -4.40 8.66 10.89
CA GLU A 93 -3.85 9.62 9.91
C GLU A 93 -4.58 9.54 8.56
N TYR A 94 -4.85 8.33 8.09
CA TYR A 94 -5.53 8.08 6.82
C TYR A 94 -6.97 8.60 6.82
N GLU A 95 -7.74 8.28 7.87
CA GLU A 95 -9.11 8.78 8.01
C GLU A 95 -9.13 10.31 8.09
N GLN A 96 -8.23 10.93 8.85
CA GLN A 96 -8.10 12.39 8.90
C GLN A 96 -7.80 12.98 7.52
N LYS A 97 -6.88 12.40 6.76
CA LYS A 97 -6.52 12.87 5.41
C LYS A 97 -7.66 12.66 4.40
N LYS A 98 -8.49 11.63 4.57
CA LYS A 98 -9.70 11.39 3.76
C LYS A 98 -10.88 12.29 4.14
N GLY A 99 -10.96 12.72 5.40
CA GLY A 99 -12.09 13.48 5.92
C GLY A 99 -13.33 12.63 6.25
N TYR A 100 -13.20 11.31 6.24
CA TYR A 100 -14.24 10.35 6.63
C TYR A 100 -13.58 9.11 7.27
N TRP A 101 -14.32 8.41 8.13
CA TRP A 101 -13.84 7.15 8.71
C TRP A 101 -14.04 5.98 7.76
N VAL A 102 -13.10 5.04 7.76
CA VAL A 102 -12.98 3.98 6.74
C VAL A 102 -13.52 2.64 7.23
N ASP A 103 -13.74 1.70 6.32
CA ASP A 103 -14.10 0.34 6.72
C ASP A 103 -13.04 -0.22 7.69
N PRO A 104 -13.44 -0.83 8.81
CA PRO A 104 -12.48 -1.31 9.81
C PRO A 104 -11.41 -2.25 9.25
N CYS A 105 -11.70 -3.03 8.19
CA CYS A 105 -10.71 -3.95 7.60
C CYS A 105 -9.51 -3.23 6.97
N VAL A 106 -9.61 -1.91 6.73
CA VAL A 106 -8.48 -1.10 6.28
C VAL A 106 -7.42 -0.99 7.39
N GLU A 107 -7.81 -0.90 8.66
CA GLU A 107 -6.85 -0.90 9.78
C GLU A 107 -6.10 -2.24 9.87
N ASP A 108 -6.79 -3.34 9.60
CA ASP A 108 -6.17 -4.67 9.58
C ASP A 108 -5.09 -4.77 8.50
N GLN A 109 -5.32 -4.13 7.34
CA GLN A 109 -4.32 -4.02 6.26
C GLN A 109 -3.14 -3.14 6.68
N PHE A 110 -3.36 -2.02 7.39
CA PHE A 110 -2.28 -1.19 7.94
C PHE A 110 -1.42 -1.97 8.93
N ARG A 111 -2.04 -2.71 9.85
CA ARG A 111 -1.32 -3.59 10.79
C ARG A 111 -0.50 -4.66 10.06
N LEU A 112 -1.08 -5.28 9.02
CA LEU A 112 -0.37 -6.26 8.21
C LEU A 112 0.87 -5.66 7.52
N VAL A 113 0.76 -4.52 6.84
CA VAL A 113 1.91 -3.97 6.10
C VAL A 113 3.03 -3.51 7.03
N VAL A 114 2.68 -3.00 8.21
CA VAL A 114 3.65 -2.71 9.27
C VAL A 114 4.31 -4.00 9.77
N ASN A 115 3.53 -5.04 10.07
CA ASN A 115 4.09 -6.33 10.49
C ASN A 115 5.05 -6.88 9.42
N PHE A 116 4.60 -6.90 8.16
CA PHE A 116 5.37 -7.34 7.01
C PHE A 116 6.67 -6.55 6.83
N ALA A 117 6.61 -5.23 6.93
CA ALA A 117 7.81 -4.38 6.85
C ALA A 117 8.84 -4.73 7.92
N ASN A 118 8.39 -5.12 9.12
CA ASN A 118 9.27 -5.49 10.23
C ASN A 118 9.79 -6.93 10.14
N THR A 119 8.97 -7.89 9.72
CA THR A 119 9.25 -9.33 9.86
C THR A 119 9.47 -10.06 8.53
N HIS A 120 8.96 -9.52 7.41
CA HIS A 120 8.83 -10.18 6.11
C HIS A 120 8.01 -11.49 6.16
N ASP A 121 7.08 -11.60 7.12
CA ASP A 121 6.23 -12.78 7.26
C ASP A 121 5.21 -12.88 6.12
N MET A 122 5.44 -13.84 5.20
CA MET A 122 4.59 -14.11 4.05
C MET A 122 3.32 -14.92 4.38
N GLN A 123 3.21 -15.46 5.59
CA GLN A 123 2.09 -16.32 5.99
C GLN A 123 0.89 -15.49 6.44
N LYS A 124 1.14 -14.32 7.02
CA LYS A 124 0.10 -13.43 7.54
C LYS A 124 -0.75 -12.82 6.45
N LYS A 125 -2.03 -12.66 6.76
CA LYS A 125 -3.06 -11.98 5.96
C LYS A 125 -3.68 -10.88 6.81
N TRP A 126 -4.36 -9.92 6.19
CA TRP A 126 -4.89 -8.78 6.95
C TRP A 126 -5.86 -9.24 8.03
N TRP A 127 -6.71 -10.23 7.76
CA TRP A 127 -7.70 -10.72 8.73
C TRP A 127 -7.08 -11.38 9.98
N ASP A 128 -5.81 -11.77 9.95
CA ASP A 128 -5.11 -12.28 11.14
C ASP A 128 -4.94 -11.20 12.23
N PHE A 129 -5.10 -9.92 11.87
CA PHE A 129 -5.00 -8.78 12.79
C PHE A 129 -6.36 -8.30 13.32
N THR A 130 -7.46 -8.94 12.90
CA THR A 130 -8.85 -8.54 13.26
C THR A 130 -9.06 -8.51 14.78
N GLU A 131 -8.63 -9.56 15.48
CA GLU A 131 -8.85 -9.70 16.92
C GLU A 131 -7.96 -8.75 17.72
N GLU A 132 -6.71 -8.55 17.28
CA GLU A 132 -5.80 -7.55 17.84
C GLU A 132 -6.40 -6.14 17.71
N ARG A 133 -6.90 -5.78 16.52
CA ARG A 133 -7.56 -4.50 16.26
C ARG A 133 -8.75 -4.30 17.18
N LYS A 134 -9.67 -5.29 17.26
CA LYS A 134 -10.86 -5.20 18.11
C LYS A 134 -10.50 -4.96 19.57
N LYS A 135 -9.54 -5.72 20.10
CA LYS A 135 -9.05 -5.56 21.47
C LYS A 135 -8.48 -4.15 21.68
N PHE A 136 -7.61 -3.70 20.78
CA PHE A 136 -7.02 -2.36 20.86
C PHE A 136 -8.08 -1.26 20.85
N ARG A 137 -9.05 -1.31 19.93
CA ARG A 137 -10.10 -0.29 19.82
C ARG A 137 -11.13 -0.37 20.95
N ALA A 138 -11.34 -1.53 21.57
CA ALA A 138 -12.15 -1.63 22.79
C ALA A 138 -11.46 -0.96 24.00
N GLU A 139 -10.14 -1.09 24.11
CA GLU A 139 -9.36 -0.52 25.22
C GLU A 139 -9.02 0.96 25.04
N LYS A 140 -8.70 1.39 23.82
CA LYS A 140 -8.19 2.73 23.51
C LYS A 140 -9.20 3.61 22.80
N GLY A 141 -10.22 3.03 22.18
CA GLY A 141 -11.17 3.74 21.34
C GLY A 141 -10.52 4.30 20.06
N TYR A 142 -11.21 5.28 19.49
CA TYR A 142 -10.75 6.09 18.37
C TYR A 142 -10.37 7.48 18.86
N PRO A 143 -9.43 8.18 18.18
CA PRO A 143 -9.06 9.52 18.56
C PRO A 143 -10.25 10.49 18.41
N LYS A 144 -10.26 11.54 19.23
CA LYS A 144 -11.30 12.59 19.17
C LYS A 144 -11.33 13.34 17.84
N THR A 145 -10.22 13.32 17.11
CA THR A 145 -10.05 13.93 15.78
C THR A 145 -10.59 13.05 14.65
N ARG A 146 -11.10 11.85 14.94
CA ARG A 146 -11.67 10.97 13.93
C ARG A 146 -12.86 11.66 13.24
N PRO A 147 -12.91 11.69 11.90
CA PRO A 147 -14.05 12.23 11.18
C PRO A 147 -15.36 11.52 11.53
N GLN A 148 -16.47 12.24 11.52
CA GLN A 148 -17.80 11.67 11.79
C GLN A 148 -18.46 11.04 10.55
N LYS A 149 -18.14 11.57 9.36
CA LYS A 149 -18.67 11.08 8.09
C LYS A 149 -18.16 9.65 7.83
N ALA A 150 -19.05 8.74 7.44
CA ALA A 150 -18.69 7.37 7.11
C ALA A 150 -18.23 7.21 5.65
N TRP A 151 -17.43 6.19 5.38
CA TRP A 151 -16.96 5.86 4.02
C TRP A 151 -18.05 5.52 3.02
N PHE A 152 -19.25 5.12 3.46
CA PHE A 152 -20.38 4.84 2.58
C PHE A 152 -21.25 6.07 2.28
N ASP A 153 -21.05 7.18 3.01
CA ASP A 153 -21.72 8.45 2.75
C ASP A 153 -20.90 9.35 1.81
N ARG A 154 -19.81 8.82 1.23
CA ARG A 154 -18.79 9.59 0.50
C ARG A 154 -19.31 10.26 -0.77
#